data_AF-A0A1D8RWN1-F1
#
_entry.id   AF-A0A1D8RWN1-F1
#
_cell.length_a   1.000
_cell.length_b   1.000
_cell.length_c   1.000
_cell.angle_alpha   90.00
_cell.angle_beta   90.00
_cell.angle_gamma   90.00
#
_symmetry.space_group_name_H-M   'P 1'
#
loop_
_entity.id
_entity.type
_entity.pdbx_description
1 polymer ?
#
loop_
_entity_poly.entity_id
_entity_poly.type
_entity_poly.pdbx_seq_one_letter_code
_entity_poly.pdbx_strand_id
1 'polypeptide(L)'
;MATAAPLAQQQQLAIKNYAPNKLEQLAWQLIKEQENTVVFGHSNTTARLAELLSQSSVSPMTEQEYRGIYQIIISGENRHLTLLMQPSICK
;
A
#
# COMPACT_ATOMS: atom_id res chain seq x y z
N MET A 1 12.30 0.09 -5.43
CA MET A 1 13.01 0.72 -4.29
C MET A 1 13.11 2.24 -4.40
N ALA A 2 13.38 2.82 -5.57
CA ALA A 2 13.54 4.27 -5.73
C ALA A 2 12.40 5.13 -5.12
N THR A 3 11.14 4.70 -5.23
CA THR A 3 9.97 5.42 -4.68
C THR A 3 9.96 5.53 -3.16
N ALA A 4 10.44 4.50 -2.44
CA ALA A 4 10.42 4.46 -0.98
C ALA A 4 11.60 5.22 -0.35
N ALA A 5 12.69 5.40 -1.10
CA ALA A 5 13.95 5.91 -0.57
C ALA A 5 13.86 7.31 0.06
N PRO A 6 13.19 8.32 -0.54
CA PRO A 6 13.11 9.65 0.06
C PRO A 6 12.42 9.63 1.43
N LEU A 7 11.31 8.88 1.54
CA LEU A 7 10.57 8.77 2.80
C LEU A 7 11.37 8.01 3.86
N ALA A 8 12.00 6.89 3.48
CA ALA A 8 12.81 6.08 4.38
C ALA A 8 14.00 6.89 4.94
N GLN A 9 14.68 7.67 4.09
CA GLN A 9 15.77 8.55 4.51
C GLN A 9 15.27 9.65 5.45
N GLN A 10 14.17 10.31 5.13
CA GLN A 10 13.60 11.38 5.96
C GLN A 10 13.17 10.87 7.34
N GLN A 11 12.59 9.67 7.41
CA GLN A 11 12.12 9.05 8.66
C GLN A 11 13.20 8.23 9.38
N GLN A 12 14.41 8.11 8.82
CA GLN A 12 15.50 7.27 9.32
C GLN A 12 15.08 5.80 9.53
N LEU A 13 14.26 5.26 8.62
CA LEU A 13 13.75 3.90 8.67
C LEU A 13 14.42 3.00 7.64
N ALA A 14 14.65 1.73 8.00
CA ALA A 14 15.12 0.72 7.08
C ALA A 14 13.97 0.25 6.15
N ILE A 15 14.26 0.09 4.86
CA ILE A 15 13.31 -0.47 3.89
C ILE A 15 13.29 -2.00 4.05
N LYS A 16 12.10 -2.55 4.31
CA LYS A 16 11.86 -4.01 4.34
C LYS A 16 11.27 -4.46 3.01
N ASN A 17 11.92 -5.43 2.36
CA ASN A 17 11.39 -6.04 1.13
C ASN A 17 10.38 -7.15 1.48
N TYR A 18 9.36 -7.30 0.65
CA TYR A 18 8.40 -8.39 0.72
C TYR A 18 8.38 -9.18 -0.59
N ALA A 19 7.91 -10.43 -0.52
CA ALA A 19 7.76 -11.27 -1.70
C ALA A 19 6.42 -10.96 -2.39
N PRO A 20 6.39 -10.52 -3.66
CA PRO A 20 5.17 -10.10 -4.34
C PRO A 20 4.19 -11.26 -4.60
N ASN A 21 4.64 -12.50 -4.54
CA ASN A 21 3.80 -13.70 -4.63
C ASN A 21 3.26 -14.18 -3.28
N LYS A 22 3.52 -13.47 -2.17
CA LYS A 22 3.07 -13.81 -0.81
C LYS A 22 2.23 -12.70 -0.16
N LEU A 23 1.37 -12.04 -0.94
CA LEU A 23 0.58 -10.90 -0.47
C LEU A 23 -0.40 -11.23 0.65
N GLU A 24 -0.97 -12.44 0.68
CA GLU A 24 -1.85 -12.87 1.77
C GLU A 24 -1.09 -12.99 3.09
N GLN A 25 0.12 -13.56 3.06
CA GLN A 25 1.00 -13.63 4.23
C GLN A 25 1.39 -12.22 4.71
N LEU A 26 1.73 -11.32 3.77
CA LEU A 26 2.03 -9.93 4.09
C LEU A 26 0.83 -9.23 4.73
N ALA A 27 -0.37 -9.37 4.16
CA ALA A 27 -1.58 -8.76 4.70
C ALA A 27 -1.86 -9.24 6.14
N TRP A 28 -1.73 -10.55 6.38
CA TRP A 28 -1.87 -11.12 7.72
C TRP A 28 -0.83 -10.55 8.71
N GLN A 29 0.43 -10.44 8.28
CA GLN A 29 1.48 -9.85 9.09
C GLN A 29 1.17 -8.40 9.46
N LEU A 30 0.81 -7.56 8.49
CA LEU A 30 0.50 -6.14 8.70
C LEU A 30 -0.69 -5.94 9.66
N ILE A 31 -1.74 -6.76 9.53
CA ILE A 31 -2.89 -6.72 10.44
C ILE A 31 -2.48 -7.12 11.86
N LYS A 32 -1.61 -8.12 12.00
CA LYS A 32 -1.14 -8.61 13.29
C LYS A 32 -0.22 -7.63 14.01
N GLU A 33 0.64 -6.93 13.27
CA GLU A 33 1.59 -5.96 13.84
C GLU A 33 0.88 -4.72 14.43
N GLN A 34 -0.28 -4.33 13.88
CA GLN A 34 -1.06 -3.16 14.34
C GLN A 34 -0.26 -1.84 14.32
N GLU A 35 0.70 -1.74 13.41
CA GLU A 35 1.53 -0.55 13.22
C GLU A 35 1.15 0.19 11.94
N ASN A 36 1.25 1.53 11.97
CA ASN A 36 1.12 2.33 10.76
C ASN A 36 2.26 2.00 9.80
N THR A 37 1.91 1.41 8.66
CA THR A 37 2.88 0.94 7.67
C THR A 37 2.60 1.54 6.30
N VAL A 38 3.65 1.99 5.60
CA VAL A 38 3.57 2.38 4.19
C VAL A 38 4.18 1.28 3.34
N VAL A 39 3.39 0.73 2.41
CA VAL A 39 3.83 -0.32 1.49
C VAL A 39 3.93 0.24 0.08
N PHE A 40 5.05 -0.04 -0.60
CA PHE A 40 5.29 0.34 -1.98
C PHE A 40 5.25 -0.91 -2.86
N GLY A 41 4.55 -0.84 -3.99
CA GLY A 41 4.37 -1.97 -4.91
C GLY A 41 4.18 -1.54 -6.36
N HIS A 42 3.98 -2.52 -7.23
CA HIS A 42 3.61 -2.34 -8.63
C HIS A 42 2.08 -2.34 -8.80
N SER A 43 1.58 -1.94 -9.98
CA SER A 43 0.14 -1.81 -10.28
C SER A 43 -0.68 -3.04 -9.86
N ASN A 44 -0.22 -4.25 -10.22
CA ASN A 44 -0.88 -5.50 -9.89
C ASN A 44 -0.82 -5.86 -8.39
N THR A 45 0.32 -5.66 -7.74
CA THR A 45 0.50 -6.00 -6.31
C THR A 45 -0.19 -5.01 -5.39
N THR A 46 -0.19 -3.72 -5.75
CA THR A 46 -0.77 -2.64 -4.93
C THR A 46 -2.28 -2.78 -4.85
N ALA A 47 -2.96 -2.95 -5.99
CA ALA A 47 -4.41 -3.15 -6.01
C ALA A 47 -4.82 -4.40 -5.21
N ARG A 48 -4.10 -5.52 -5.42
CA ARG A 48 -4.39 -6.77 -4.71
C ARG A 48 -4.15 -6.68 -3.21
N LEU A 49 -3.08 -6.04 -2.76
CA LEU A 49 -2.82 -5.87 -1.34
C LEU A 49 -3.85 -4.95 -0.68
N ALA A 50 -4.28 -3.88 -1.38
CA ALA A 50 -5.34 -3.00 -0.90
C ALA A 50 -6.68 -3.75 -0.73
N GLU A 51 -7.04 -4.61 -1.68
CA GLU A 51 -8.23 -5.49 -1.59
C GLU A 51 -8.14 -6.42 -0.37
N LEU A 52 -7.01 -7.12 -0.19
CA LEU A 52 -6.80 -8.02 0.96
C LEU A 52 -6.89 -7.30 2.32
N LEU A 53 -6.32 -6.09 2.42
CA LEU A 53 -6.30 -5.31 3.66
C LEU A 53 -7.64 -4.62 3.96
N SER A 54 -8.36 -4.17 2.94
CA SER A 54 -9.64 -3.49 3.11
C SER A 54 -10.83 -4.44 3.19
N GLN A 55 -10.68 -5.67 2.68
CA GLN A 55 -11.80 -6.60 2.44
C GLN A 55 -12.88 -6.02 1.51
N SER A 56 -12.50 -5.04 0.69
CA SER A 56 -13.36 -4.40 -0.32
C SER A 56 -12.79 -4.66 -1.71
N SER A 57 -13.67 -4.78 -2.69
CA SER A 57 -13.26 -4.89 -4.09
C SER A 57 -12.48 -3.65 -4.53
N VAL A 58 -11.31 -3.87 -5.14
CA VAL A 58 -10.46 -2.82 -5.72
C VAL A 58 -10.29 -3.12 -7.19
N SER A 59 -10.62 -2.14 -8.04
CA SER A 59 -10.45 -2.29 -9.49
C SER A 59 -8.97 -2.52 -9.85
N PRO A 60 -8.68 -3.37 -10.85
CA PRO A 60 -7.33 -3.52 -11.37
C PRO A 60 -6.74 -2.17 -11.82
N MET A 61 -5.48 -1.94 -11.48
CA MET A 61 -4.74 -0.75 -11.90
C MET A 61 -3.92 -1.02 -13.15
N THR A 62 -3.84 -0.02 -14.03
CA THR A 62 -2.91 0.06 -15.15
C THR A 62 -1.57 0.64 -14.71
N GLU A 63 -0.53 0.51 -15.54
CA GLU A 63 0.79 1.09 -15.27
C GLU A 63 0.81 2.64 -15.33
N GLN A 64 -0.24 3.26 -15.88
CA GLN A 64 -0.37 4.71 -16.00
C GLN A 64 -0.96 5.36 -14.73
N GLU A 65 -1.47 4.56 -13.79
CA GLU A 65 -2.13 5.01 -12.58
C GLU A 65 -1.15 5.07 -11.39
N TYR A 66 -0.16 5.97 -11.47
CA TYR A 66 0.91 6.10 -10.46
C TYR A 66 0.71 7.26 -9.47
N ARG A 67 -0.45 7.93 -9.51
CA ARG A 67 -0.73 9.15 -8.71
C ARG A 67 -1.59 8.90 -7.47
N GLY A 68 -2.06 7.66 -7.30
CA GLY A 68 -2.96 7.28 -6.21
C GLY A 68 -2.22 6.66 -5.02
N ILE A 69 -2.73 6.92 -3.83
CA ILE A 69 -2.36 6.24 -2.58
C ILE A 69 -3.63 5.61 -2.02
N TYR A 70 -3.63 4.29 -1.84
CA TYR A 70 -4.69 3.61 -1.09
C TYR A 70 -4.39 3.75 0.41
N GLN A 71 -5.28 4.45 1.11
CA GLN A 71 -5.28 4.50 2.56
C GLN A 71 -6.28 3.46 3.08
N ILE A 72 -5.79 2.52 3.88
CA ILE A 72 -6.62 1.55 4.60
C ILE A 72 -6.53 1.86 6.09
N ILE A 73 -7.68 2.13 6.72
CA ILE A 73 -7.80 2.29 8.17
C ILE A 73 -8.48 1.05 8.72
N ILE A 74 -7.84 0.39 9.69
CA ILE A 74 -8.36 -0.82 10.35
C ILE A 74 -8.54 -0.51 11.83
N SER A 75 -9.78 -0.61 12.31
CA SER A 75 -10.16 -0.35 13.72
C SER A 75 -11.05 -1.49 14.21
N GLY A 76 -10.43 -2.50 14.83
CA GLY A 76 -11.10 -3.76 15.17
C GLY A 76 -11.52 -4.50 13.89
N GLU A 77 -12.82 -4.78 13.76
CA GLU A 77 -13.38 -5.41 12.56
C GLU A 77 -13.66 -4.41 11.43
N ASN A 78 -13.71 -3.10 11.75
CA ASN A 78 -14.01 -2.08 10.77
C ASN A 78 -12.80 -1.81 9.87
N ARG A 79 -13.05 -1.80 8.56
CA ARG A 79 -12.05 -1.51 7.53
C ARG A 79 -12.58 -0.42 6.62
N HIS A 80 -11.82 0.66 6.46
CA HIS A 80 -12.16 1.76 5.58
C HIS A 80 -11.08 1.94 4.53
N LEU A 81 -11.48 1.95 3.26
CA LEU A 81 -10.60 2.20 2.14
C LEU A 81 -10.88 3.57 1.53
N THR A 82 -9.84 4.37 1.37
CA THR A 82 -9.88 5.67 0.68
C THR A 82 -8.79 5.70 -0.38
N LEU A 83 -9.13 6.07 -1.62
CA LEU A 83 -8.15 6.37 -2.66
C LEU A 83 -7.84 7.88 -2.64
N LEU A 84 -6.62 8.22 -2.25
CA LEU A 84 -6.12 9.60 -2.22
C LEU A 84 -5.34 9.87 -3.50
N MET A 85 -5.77 10.85 -4.29
CA MET A 85 -5.10 11.22 -5.54
C MET A 85 -4.19 12.43 -5.33
N GLN A 86 -2.93 12.34 -5.75
CA GLN A 86 -2.02 13.48 -5.73
C GLN A 86 -2.47 14.53 -6.77
N PRO A 87 -2.91 15.75 -6.35
CA PRO A 87 -3.37 16.79 -7.26
C PRO A 87 -2.33 17.22 -8.31
N SER A 88 -1.04 17.16 -8.01
CA SER A 88 0.03 17.52 -8.93
C SER A 88 0.15 16.52 -10.09
N ILE A 89 0.25 17.07 -11.31
CA ILE A 89 0.56 16.32 -12.52
C ILE A 89 2.06 16.45 -12.75
N CYS A 90 2.79 15.34 -12.68
CA CYS A 90 4.20 15.32 -13.11
C CYS A 90 4.22 15.54 -14.63
N LYS A 91 4.91 16.61 -15.06
CA LYS A 91 5.15 16.94 -16.46
C LYS A 91 6.46 16.33 -16.92
#